data_AF-A0A929PEB0-F1
#
_entry.id   AF-A0A929PEB0-F1
#
_cell.length_a   1.000
_cell.length_b   1.000
_cell.length_c   1.000
_cell.angle_alpha   90.00
_cell.angle_beta   90.00
_cell.angle_gamma   90.00
#
_symmetry.space_group_name_H-M   'P 1'
#
loop_
_entity.id
_entity.type
_entity.pdbx_description
1 polymer ?
#
loop_
_entity_poly.entity_id
_entity_poly.type
_entity_poly.pdbx_seq_one_letter_code
_entity_poly.pdbx_strand_id
1 'polypeptide(L)'
;MKYLILILLLTFRLNSFAQYPFEKYPKPKYRVIPFKVVVDNGESYVLRSANYKGYHITIEQDTGRVKTLCLYYKQKLIKRIQPDLGYKKITLQSDIALYAADIDGNGLVDFKFKNYNNGSGLASVRMHKLFLFNKGKNKFSAVQYMDFFDNIERDLNGDGCFEIVTQHYLLQNNHSYWVFDMFNFRDGKFVNVSAENNCPILVQLLYRDNYKITRHFSRKQMRKFSFKKPELFEYFE
;
A
#
# COMPACT_ATOMS: atom_id res chain seq x y z
N MET A 1 -19.63 -38.42 -22.72
CA MET A 1 -19.76 -36.94 -22.58
C MET A 1 -20.17 -36.47 -21.18
N LYS A 2 -21.26 -36.97 -20.58
CA LYS A 2 -21.74 -36.52 -19.25
C LYS A 2 -20.70 -36.61 -18.12
N TYR A 3 -19.93 -37.70 -18.07
CA TYR A 3 -18.88 -37.90 -17.06
C TYR A 3 -17.66 -36.98 -17.26
N LEU A 4 -17.37 -36.58 -18.51
CA LEU A 4 -16.25 -35.67 -18.81
C LEU A 4 -16.55 -34.25 -18.31
N ILE A 5 -17.79 -33.79 -18.46
CA ILE A 5 -18.27 -32.49 -17.93
C ILE A 5 -18.26 -32.49 -16.40
N LEU A 6 -18.64 -33.61 -15.77
CA LEU A 6 -18.62 -33.74 -14.31
C LEU A 6 -17.17 -33.70 -13.76
N ILE A 7 -16.23 -34.36 -14.41
CA ILE A 7 -14.80 -34.32 -14.06
C ILE A 7 -14.24 -32.91 -14.27
N LEU A 8 -14.60 -32.22 -15.35
CA LEU A 8 -14.19 -30.83 -15.60
C LEU A 8 -14.77 -29.87 -14.53
N LEU A 9 -16.03 -30.05 -14.12
CA LEU A 9 -16.66 -29.25 -13.07
C LEU A 9 -16.06 -29.53 -11.68
N LEU A 10 -15.61 -30.76 -11.43
CA LEU A 10 -14.91 -31.14 -10.19
C LEU A 10 -13.49 -30.57 -10.15
N THR A 11 -12.76 -30.52 -11.27
CA THR A 11 -11.43 -29.90 -11.32
C THR A 11 -11.49 -28.37 -11.25
N PHE A 12 -12.54 -27.74 -11.78
CA PHE A 12 -12.77 -26.30 -11.63
C PHE A 12 -13.01 -25.86 -10.17
N ARG A 13 -13.54 -26.74 -9.30
CA ARG A 13 -13.78 -26.43 -7.88
C ARG A 13 -12.57 -26.63 -6.96
N LEU A 14 -11.49 -27.25 -7.45
CA LEU A 14 -10.29 -27.51 -6.64
C LEU A 14 -9.24 -26.40 -6.69
N ASN A 15 -9.46 -25.36 -7.50
CA ASN A 15 -8.69 -24.14 -7.39
C ASN A 15 -9.20 -23.33 -6.20
N SER A 16 -8.93 -23.80 -4.99
CA SER A 16 -8.88 -22.92 -3.82
C SER A 16 -7.70 -21.98 -4.06
N PHE A 17 -7.93 -20.89 -4.78
CA PHE A 17 -6.92 -19.87 -4.97
C PHE A 17 -6.50 -19.36 -3.59
N ALA A 18 -5.20 -19.40 -3.34
CA ALA A 18 -4.54 -18.84 -2.16
C ALA A 18 -4.68 -17.32 -2.20
N GLN A 19 -5.87 -16.82 -1.88
CA GLN A 19 -6.25 -15.42 -2.04
C GLN A 19 -7.14 -14.96 -0.90
N TYR A 20 -6.90 -13.73 -0.44
CA TYR A 20 -7.80 -13.09 0.51
C TYR A 20 -9.14 -12.74 -0.15
N PRO A 21 -10.25 -12.67 0.61
CA PRO A 21 -11.58 -12.42 0.05
C PRO A 21 -11.73 -11.16 -0.81
N PHE A 22 -10.88 -10.15 -0.59
CA PHE A 22 -10.88 -8.89 -1.33
C PHE A 22 -9.98 -8.92 -2.58
N GLU A 23 -9.16 -9.96 -2.79
CA GLU A 23 -8.22 -9.96 -3.92
C GLU A 23 -8.89 -10.21 -5.27
N LYS A 24 -10.11 -10.74 -5.25
CA LYS A 24 -10.96 -10.95 -6.44
C LYS A 24 -11.43 -9.63 -7.10
N TYR A 25 -11.36 -8.52 -6.38
CA TYR A 25 -11.82 -7.22 -6.89
C TYR A 25 -10.81 -6.59 -7.85
N PRO A 26 -11.24 -5.67 -8.73
CA PRO A 26 -10.34 -4.95 -9.62
C PRO A 26 -9.23 -4.23 -8.85
N LYS A 27 -8.08 -4.05 -9.51
CA LYS A 27 -6.90 -3.37 -8.97
C LYS A 27 -6.49 -2.21 -9.88
N PRO A 28 -5.87 -1.14 -9.36
CA PRO A 28 -5.37 -0.06 -10.19
C PRO A 28 -4.31 -0.57 -11.16
N LYS A 29 -4.32 -0.02 -12.38
CA LYS A 29 -3.30 -0.29 -13.39
C LYS A 29 -2.09 0.60 -13.16
N TYR A 30 -1.19 0.16 -12.28
CA TYR A 30 0.01 0.91 -11.98
C TYR A 30 0.99 0.98 -13.15
N ARG A 31 1.49 2.19 -13.41
CA ARG A 31 2.74 2.41 -14.13
C ARG A 31 3.89 2.45 -13.13
N VAL A 32 4.87 1.57 -13.31
CA VAL A 32 6.11 1.57 -12.52
C VAL A 32 7.11 2.51 -13.18
N ILE A 33 7.62 3.46 -12.40
CA ILE A 33 8.55 4.51 -12.84
C ILE A 33 9.87 4.30 -12.07
N PRO A 34 10.99 4.02 -12.76
CA PRO A 34 12.25 3.76 -12.12
C PRO A 34 12.90 5.04 -11.59
N PHE A 35 13.71 4.90 -10.54
CA PHE A 35 14.65 5.91 -10.08
C PHE A 35 16.04 5.67 -10.66
N LYS A 36 16.82 6.75 -10.76
CA LYS A 36 18.26 6.72 -11.02
C LYS A 36 18.97 7.55 -9.96
N VAL A 37 20.14 7.10 -9.53
CA VAL A 37 21.06 7.92 -8.72
C VAL A 37 21.62 9.02 -9.63
N VAL A 38 21.48 10.28 -9.20
CA VAL A 38 22.01 11.45 -9.91
C VAL A 38 23.09 12.19 -9.13
N VAL A 39 23.20 11.92 -7.83
CA VAL A 39 24.30 12.36 -6.96
C VAL A 39 24.65 11.20 -6.03
N ASP A 40 25.94 10.90 -5.92
CA ASP A 40 26.51 9.92 -5.01
C ASP A 40 27.82 10.49 -4.45
N ASN A 41 27.79 10.86 -3.18
CA ASN A 41 28.95 11.37 -2.45
C ASN A 41 29.39 10.41 -1.32
N GLY A 42 28.95 9.15 -1.35
CA GLY A 42 29.21 8.16 -0.29
C GLY A 42 28.36 8.33 0.98
N GLU A 43 28.15 9.58 1.43
CA GLU A 43 27.35 9.92 2.62
C GLU A 43 25.94 10.39 2.26
N SER A 44 25.81 11.09 1.12
CA SER A 44 24.55 11.61 0.62
C SER A 44 24.29 11.15 -0.80
N TYR A 45 23.01 10.84 -1.06
CA TYR A 45 22.54 10.34 -2.33
C TYR A 45 21.32 11.14 -2.77
N VAL A 46 21.22 11.40 -4.08
CA VAL A 46 20.00 11.95 -4.68
C VAL A 46 19.51 10.99 -5.73
N LEU A 47 18.30 10.47 -5.52
CA LEU A 47 17.57 9.73 -6.53
C LEU A 47 16.67 10.68 -7.33
N ARG A 48 16.51 10.40 -8.63
CA ARG A 48 15.56 11.08 -9.49
C ARG A 48 14.72 10.08 -10.28
N SER A 49 13.40 10.21 -10.23
CA SER A 49 12.50 9.39 -11.04
C SER A 49 12.61 9.79 -12.52
N ALA A 50 12.33 8.85 -13.43
CA ALA A 50 12.05 9.22 -14.81
C ALA A 50 10.84 10.20 -14.87
N ASN A 51 10.80 11.03 -15.91
CA ASN A 51 9.66 11.93 -16.11
C ASN A 51 8.41 11.12 -16.48
N TYR A 52 7.27 11.47 -15.88
CA TYR A 52 5.98 10.90 -16.21
C TYR A 52 4.90 11.97 -16.22
N LYS A 53 4.26 12.19 -17.37
CA LYS A 53 3.22 13.23 -17.56
C LYS A 53 3.68 14.63 -17.08
N GLY A 54 4.96 14.97 -17.25
CA GLY A 54 5.53 16.23 -16.79
C GLY A 54 5.96 16.26 -15.32
N TYR A 55 5.63 15.23 -14.54
CA TYR A 55 6.08 15.08 -13.15
C TYR A 55 7.42 14.35 -13.06
N HIS A 56 8.20 14.68 -12.04
CA HIS A 56 9.28 13.83 -11.55
C HIS A 56 9.48 14.08 -10.06
N ILE A 57 10.06 13.09 -9.38
CA ILE A 57 10.36 13.17 -7.95
C ILE A 57 11.86 13.05 -7.75
N THR A 58 12.40 13.83 -6.83
CA THR A 58 13.72 13.58 -6.26
C THR A 58 13.58 13.13 -4.80
N ILE A 59 14.49 12.24 -4.39
CA ILE A 59 14.62 11.79 -3.01
C ILE A 59 16.06 12.08 -2.61
N GLU A 60 16.22 12.93 -1.59
CA GLU A 60 17.50 13.19 -0.95
C GLU A 60 17.66 12.26 0.24
N GLN A 61 18.82 11.62 0.33
CA GLN A 61 19.19 10.73 1.42
C GLN A 61 20.50 11.17 2.06
N ASP A 62 20.58 10.99 3.37
CA ASP A 62 21.79 11.14 4.16
C ASP A 62 21.90 9.94 5.12
N THR A 63 23.10 9.36 5.28
CA THR A 63 23.38 8.25 6.22
C THR A 63 22.35 7.11 6.19
N GLY A 64 21.77 6.82 5.02
CA GLY A 64 20.78 5.76 4.83
C GLY A 64 19.34 6.10 5.25
N ARG A 65 19.04 7.36 5.60
CA ARG A 65 17.68 7.85 5.89
C ARG A 65 17.22 8.89 4.87
N VAL A 66 15.99 8.75 4.41
CA VAL A 66 15.37 9.76 3.54
C VAL A 66 15.25 11.07 4.30
N LYS A 67 15.85 12.13 3.74
CA LYS A 67 15.85 13.48 4.31
C LYS A 67 14.74 14.33 3.73
N THR A 68 14.60 14.27 2.42
CA THR A 68 13.63 15.09 1.68
C THR A 68 13.09 14.29 0.50
N LEU A 69 11.79 14.42 0.25
CA LEU A 69 11.18 14.09 -1.03
C LEU A 69 10.63 15.37 -1.66
N CYS A 70 11.01 15.62 -2.91
CA CYS A 70 10.60 16.78 -3.67
C CYS A 70 9.85 16.33 -4.93
N LEU A 71 8.61 16.76 -5.11
CA LEU A 71 7.82 16.55 -6.31
C LEU A 71 7.86 17.81 -7.18
N TYR A 72 8.15 17.61 -8.45
CA TYR A 72 8.25 18.67 -9.46
C TYR A 72 7.23 18.44 -10.56
N TYR A 73 6.72 19.53 -11.12
CA TYR A 73 5.94 19.55 -12.36
C TYR A 73 6.58 20.52 -13.35
N LYS A 74 6.93 20.03 -14.55
CA LYS A 74 7.62 20.82 -15.58
C LYS A 74 8.83 21.60 -15.02
N GLN A 75 9.68 20.89 -14.27
CA GLN A 75 10.86 21.42 -13.57
C GLN A 75 10.60 22.40 -12.40
N LYS A 76 9.36 22.81 -12.16
CA LYS A 76 9.02 23.62 -10.98
C LYS A 76 8.74 22.73 -9.77
N LEU A 77 9.36 23.03 -8.64
CA LEU A 77 9.05 22.38 -7.36
C LEU A 77 7.61 22.73 -6.96
N ILE A 78 6.79 21.71 -6.67
CA ILE A 78 5.38 21.88 -6.29
C ILE A 78 5.05 21.29 -4.92
N LYS A 79 5.84 20.35 -4.41
CA LYS A 79 5.70 19.81 -3.06
C LYS A 79 7.06 19.38 -2.53
N ARG A 80 7.32 19.67 -1.26
CA ARG A 80 8.48 19.18 -0.51
C ARG A 80 7.98 18.61 0.81
N ILE A 81 8.39 17.40 1.15
CA ILE A 81 8.07 16.73 2.42
C ILE A 81 9.33 16.03 2.96
N GLN A 82 9.32 15.71 4.25
CA GLN A 82 10.39 14.95 4.92
C GLN A 82 9.77 13.65 5.45
N PRO A 83 9.53 12.66 4.57
CA PRO A 83 8.82 11.45 4.97
C PRO A 83 9.75 10.48 5.69
N ASP A 84 9.18 9.65 6.57
CA ASP A 84 9.86 8.49 7.12
C ASP A 84 9.57 7.27 6.24
N LEU A 85 10.44 7.03 5.25
CA LEU A 85 10.41 5.86 4.38
C LEU A 85 11.28 4.71 4.90
N GLY A 86 11.67 4.76 6.18
CA GLY A 86 12.55 3.79 6.82
C GLY A 86 14.02 3.96 6.45
N TYR A 87 14.87 3.18 7.11
CA TYR A 87 16.28 3.08 6.74
C TYR A 87 16.42 2.27 5.48
N LYS A 88 17.09 2.82 4.49
CA LYS A 88 17.49 2.11 3.29
C LYS A 88 18.88 2.57 2.92
N LYS A 89 19.90 1.72 2.98
CA LYS A 89 21.15 2.12 2.31
C LYS A 89 20.86 2.08 0.81
N ILE A 90 20.65 3.25 0.18
CA ILE A 90 20.55 3.31 -1.29
C ILE A 90 21.91 2.89 -1.81
N THR A 91 22.06 1.61 -2.15
CA THR A 91 23.17 1.09 -2.91
C THR A 91 22.81 1.20 -4.40
N LEU A 92 23.82 1.05 -5.28
CA LEU A 92 23.76 1.24 -6.74
C LEU A 92 22.59 0.55 -7.48
N GLN A 93 21.82 -0.32 -6.81
CA GLN A 93 20.55 -0.88 -7.26
C GLN A 93 19.43 -0.41 -6.33
N SER A 94 18.79 0.72 -6.63
CA SER A 94 17.55 1.07 -5.94
C SER A 94 16.40 0.21 -6.50
N ASP A 95 15.97 -0.78 -5.73
CA ASP A 95 14.67 -1.47 -5.84
C ASP A 95 13.48 -0.55 -5.51
N ILE A 96 13.75 0.73 -5.21
CA ILE A 96 12.71 1.75 -5.07
C ILE A 96 12.07 1.99 -6.43
N ALA A 97 10.78 1.75 -6.49
CA ALA A 97 9.96 2.10 -7.63
C ALA A 97 8.89 3.10 -7.22
N LEU A 98 8.63 4.06 -8.12
CA LEU A 98 7.49 4.96 -8.03
C LEU A 98 6.33 4.32 -8.78
N TYR A 99 5.20 4.12 -8.10
CA TYR A 99 3.99 3.60 -8.71
C TYR A 99 3.06 4.76 -9.02
N ALA A 100 2.56 4.85 -10.25
CA ALA A 100 1.64 5.89 -10.68
C ALA A 100 0.31 5.30 -11.19
N ALA A 101 -0.80 5.76 -10.63
CA ALA A 101 -2.17 5.41 -11.05
C ALA A 101 -3.14 6.49 -10.55
N ASP A 102 -4.38 6.46 -11.02
CA ASP A 102 -5.49 7.17 -10.38
C ASP A 102 -6.04 6.25 -9.28
N ILE A 103 -5.83 6.60 -8.01
CA ILE A 103 -6.18 5.77 -6.85
C ILE A 103 -7.48 6.28 -6.23
N ASP A 104 -7.64 7.60 -6.13
CA ASP A 104 -8.84 8.22 -5.56
C ASP A 104 -9.97 8.48 -6.57
N GLY A 105 -9.82 8.04 -7.82
CA GLY A 105 -10.85 8.05 -8.85
C GLY A 105 -11.13 9.43 -9.45
N ASN A 106 -10.24 10.41 -9.23
CA ASN A 106 -10.47 11.80 -9.63
C ASN A 106 -9.98 12.14 -11.05
N GLY A 107 -9.45 11.15 -11.79
CA GLY A 107 -8.93 11.28 -13.14
C GLY A 107 -7.50 11.83 -13.23
N LEU A 108 -6.88 12.18 -12.09
CA LEU A 108 -5.50 12.67 -12.02
C LEU A 108 -4.55 11.56 -11.61
N VAL A 109 -3.26 11.76 -11.85
CA VAL A 109 -2.23 10.81 -11.46
C VAL A 109 -1.86 11.00 -9.99
N ASP A 110 -2.05 9.96 -9.19
CA ASP A 110 -1.48 9.79 -7.87
C ASP A 110 -0.18 9.01 -7.93
N PHE A 111 0.62 9.14 -6.88
CA PHE A 111 1.87 8.40 -6.74
C PHE A 111 1.92 7.60 -5.45
N LYS A 112 2.55 6.43 -5.49
CA LYS A 112 2.77 5.56 -4.35
C LYS A 112 4.23 5.12 -4.28
N PHE A 113 4.75 5.14 -3.06
CA PHE A 113 6.01 4.55 -2.66
C PHE A 113 5.75 3.39 -1.71
N LYS A 114 6.58 2.36 -1.82
CA LYS A 114 6.68 1.32 -0.83
C LYS A 114 8.14 0.98 -0.56
N ASN A 115 8.48 0.81 0.70
CA ASN A 115 9.79 0.34 1.10
C ASN A 115 9.67 -0.65 2.25
N TYR A 116 10.34 -1.79 2.14
CA TYR A 116 10.43 -2.76 3.23
C TYR A 116 11.36 -2.25 4.32
N ASN A 117 11.04 -2.60 5.56
CA ASN A 117 11.90 -2.32 6.69
C ASN A 117 13.05 -3.35 6.73
N ASN A 118 14.27 -2.89 7.04
CA ASN A 118 15.48 -3.72 7.06
C ASN A 118 15.67 -4.50 8.39
N GLY A 119 14.58 -4.83 9.07
CA GLY A 119 14.59 -5.58 10.32
C GLY A 119 14.70 -7.10 10.14
N SER A 120 14.51 -7.86 11.22
CA SER A 120 14.41 -9.32 11.21
C SER A 120 13.03 -9.80 11.71
N GLY A 121 12.64 -11.03 11.34
CA GLY A 121 11.37 -11.63 11.75
C GLY A 121 10.15 -10.81 11.27
N LEU A 122 9.18 -10.53 12.17
CA LEU A 122 8.03 -9.69 11.80
C LEU A 122 8.41 -8.26 11.43
N ALA A 123 9.58 -7.76 11.85
CA ALA A 123 10.01 -6.42 11.49
C ALA A 123 10.45 -6.33 10.01
N SER A 124 10.90 -7.42 9.38
CA SER A 124 11.34 -7.41 7.97
C SER A 124 10.18 -7.37 6.98
N VAL A 125 9.01 -7.86 7.39
CA VAL A 125 7.77 -7.84 6.58
C VAL A 125 6.96 -6.57 6.76
N ARG A 126 7.37 -5.67 7.66
CA ARG A 126 6.81 -4.33 7.75
C ARG A 126 7.27 -3.49 6.56
N MET A 127 6.41 -2.61 6.10
CA MET A 127 6.69 -1.69 5.01
C MET A 127 6.20 -0.29 5.32
N HIS A 128 7.00 0.70 4.90
CA HIS A 128 6.61 2.10 4.84
C HIS A 128 5.89 2.32 3.51
N LYS A 129 4.69 2.89 3.57
CA LYS A 129 3.92 3.31 2.40
C LYS A 129 3.77 4.82 2.44
N LEU A 130 3.93 5.47 1.29
CA LEU A 130 3.65 6.89 1.11
C LEU A 130 2.83 7.05 -0.17
N PHE A 131 1.70 7.75 -0.05
CA PHE A 131 0.85 8.14 -1.15
C PHE A 131 0.93 9.66 -1.33
N LEU A 132 0.96 10.11 -2.59
CA LEU A 132 0.81 11.49 -3.00
C LEU A 132 -0.45 11.57 -3.85
N PHE A 133 -1.52 12.14 -3.30
CA PHE A 133 -2.81 12.29 -3.96
C PHE A 133 -2.90 13.64 -4.64
N ASN A 134 -3.19 13.65 -5.94
CA ASN A 134 -3.27 14.87 -6.73
C ASN A 134 -4.62 15.55 -6.54
N LYS A 135 -4.62 16.74 -5.93
CA LYS A 135 -5.83 17.54 -5.67
C LYS A 135 -6.20 18.46 -6.84
N GLY A 136 -5.50 18.33 -7.98
CA GLY A 136 -5.62 19.24 -9.11
C GLY A 136 -4.80 20.52 -8.95
N LYS A 137 -4.62 21.24 -10.07
CA LYS A 137 -3.83 22.49 -10.13
C LYS A 137 -2.42 22.35 -9.52
N ASN A 138 -1.81 21.17 -9.68
CA ASN A 138 -0.49 20.83 -9.12
C ASN A 138 -0.40 20.90 -7.59
N LYS A 139 -1.52 20.75 -6.89
CA LYS A 139 -1.55 20.58 -5.43
C LYS A 139 -1.60 19.10 -5.10
N PHE A 140 -0.81 18.67 -4.11
CA PHE A 140 -0.77 17.28 -3.67
C PHE A 140 -0.88 17.20 -2.16
N SER A 141 -1.76 16.32 -1.69
CA SER A 141 -1.76 15.87 -0.31
C SER A 141 -0.92 14.60 -0.20
N ALA A 142 -0.23 14.39 0.91
CA ALA A 142 0.51 13.17 1.14
C ALA A 142 0.03 12.44 2.40
N VAL A 143 0.07 11.12 2.35
CA VAL A 143 -0.22 10.25 3.49
C VAL A 143 0.89 9.23 3.59
N GLN A 144 1.53 9.11 4.75
CA GLN A 144 2.46 8.02 5.02
C GLN A 144 1.98 7.19 6.20
N TYR A 145 2.34 5.90 6.21
CA TYR A 145 2.11 5.00 7.33
C TYR A 145 2.92 3.72 7.19
N MET A 146 2.95 2.92 8.26
CA MET A 146 3.48 1.56 8.26
C MET A 146 2.38 0.52 8.13
N ASP A 147 2.72 -0.57 7.45
CA ASP A 147 1.80 -1.67 7.13
C ASP A 147 2.56 -3.00 7.11
N PHE A 148 1.84 -4.12 7.22
CA PHE A 148 2.37 -5.47 6.99
C PHE A 148 1.94 -6.05 5.63
N PHE A 149 1.15 -5.32 4.83
CA PHE A 149 0.56 -5.82 3.59
C PHE A 149 1.21 -5.25 2.31
N ASP A 150 1.91 -6.07 1.52
CA ASP A 150 2.48 -5.60 0.23
C ASP A 150 1.49 -5.58 -0.95
N ASN A 151 0.26 -5.97 -0.69
CA ASN A 151 -0.72 -6.12 -1.76
C ASN A 151 -1.23 -4.79 -2.30
N ILE A 152 -1.69 -4.86 -3.54
CA ILE A 152 -2.22 -3.72 -4.29
C ILE A 152 -3.61 -3.34 -3.72
N GLU A 153 -3.99 -2.09 -3.90
CA GLU A 153 -5.31 -1.50 -3.62
C GLU A 153 -6.40 -2.20 -4.45
N ARG A 154 -7.66 -2.10 -4.03
CA ARG A 154 -8.78 -2.83 -4.65
C ARG A 154 -10.03 -1.97 -4.71
N ASP A 155 -10.77 -2.06 -5.79
CA ASP A 155 -12.07 -1.38 -5.96
C ASP A 155 -13.17 -2.32 -5.46
N LEU A 156 -13.49 -2.26 -4.16
CA LEU A 156 -14.40 -3.21 -3.51
C LEU A 156 -15.87 -2.92 -3.82
N ASN A 157 -16.20 -1.66 -4.10
CA ASN A 157 -17.57 -1.18 -4.29
C ASN A 157 -17.91 -0.88 -5.77
N GLY A 158 -16.93 -0.89 -6.67
CA GLY A 158 -17.11 -0.67 -8.10
C GLY A 158 -17.24 0.80 -8.50
N ASP A 159 -16.82 1.75 -7.65
CA ASP A 159 -16.96 3.18 -7.91
C ASP A 159 -15.76 3.79 -8.68
N GLY A 160 -14.72 2.99 -8.93
CA GLY A 160 -13.50 3.41 -9.61
C GLY A 160 -12.46 4.06 -8.70
N CYS A 161 -12.78 4.28 -7.42
CA CYS A 161 -11.83 4.59 -6.36
C CYS A 161 -11.32 3.27 -5.79
N PHE A 162 -10.02 3.18 -5.53
CA PHE A 162 -9.42 1.95 -5.01
C PHE A 162 -9.23 2.06 -3.49
N GLU A 163 -9.94 1.24 -2.74
CA GLU A 163 -9.67 1.04 -1.32
C GLU A 163 -8.24 0.57 -1.07
N ILE A 164 -7.62 1.26 -0.13
CA ILE A 164 -6.31 0.97 0.41
C ILE A 164 -6.48 -0.04 1.53
N VAL A 165 -6.11 -1.28 1.22
CA VAL A 165 -6.11 -2.39 2.18
C VAL A 165 -4.86 -2.27 3.06
N THR A 166 -5.06 -2.28 4.37
CA THR A 166 -3.99 -2.30 5.36
C THR A 166 -4.07 -3.54 6.21
N GLN A 167 -2.94 -4.00 6.74
CA GLN A 167 -2.83 -5.16 7.61
C GLN A 167 -2.05 -4.79 8.86
N HIS A 168 -2.59 -5.19 10.01
CA HIS A 168 -1.89 -5.07 11.28
C HIS A 168 -1.98 -6.36 12.09
N TYR A 169 -1.05 -6.49 13.02
CA TYR A 169 -0.95 -7.64 13.91
C TYR A 169 -1.82 -7.46 15.15
N LEU A 170 -2.56 -8.50 15.53
CA LEU A 170 -3.36 -8.56 16.75
C LEU A 170 -3.07 -9.86 17.50
N LEU A 171 -2.79 -9.76 18.80
CA LEU A 171 -2.75 -10.90 19.71
C LEU A 171 -4.00 -10.85 20.60
N GLN A 172 -4.86 -11.88 20.53
CA GLN A 172 -6.08 -11.96 21.32
C GLN A 172 -6.40 -13.43 21.65
N ASN A 173 -6.75 -13.71 22.91
CA ASN A 173 -7.11 -15.06 23.38
C ASN A 173 -6.06 -16.12 23.01
N ASN A 174 -4.77 -15.84 23.23
CA ASN A 174 -3.63 -16.71 22.91
C ASN A 174 -3.49 -17.10 21.42
N HIS A 175 -4.08 -16.31 20.53
CA HIS A 175 -3.95 -16.47 19.09
C HIS A 175 -3.54 -15.16 18.43
N SER A 176 -2.71 -15.29 17.40
CA SER A 176 -2.26 -14.18 16.57
C SER A 176 -3.13 -14.07 15.32
N TYR A 177 -3.46 -12.85 14.92
CA TYR A 177 -4.29 -12.56 13.76
C TYR A 177 -3.69 -11.44 12.93
N TRP A 178 -3.88 -11.56 11.63
CA TRP A 178 -3.85 -10.43 10.72
C TRP A 178 -5.23 -9.80 10.69
N VAL A 179 -5.28 -8.51 10.97
CA VAL A 179 -6.47 -7.69 10.88
C VAL A 179 -6.34 -6.83 9.63
N PHE A 180 -7.32 -6.91 8.74
CA PHE A 180 -7.34 -6.14 7.51
C PHE A 180 -8.37 -5.01 7.61
N ASP A 181 -7.92 -3.77 7.48
CA ASP A 181 -8.77 -2.58 7.40
C ASP A 181 -8.73 -1.98 6.00
N MET A 182 -9.77 -1.20 5.66
CA MET A 182 -9.94 -0.55 4.37
C MET A 182 -9.98 0.97 4.55
N PHE A 183 -9.27 1.69 3.69
CA PHE A 183 -9.20 3.15 3.73
C PHE A 183 -9.40 3.74 2.33
N ASN A 184 -10.08 4.88 2.25
CA ASN A 184 -10.16 5.69 1.04
C ASN A 184 -9.51 7.05 1.27
N PHE A 185 -9.00 7.63 0.20
CA PHE A 185 -8.68 9.05 0.17
C PHE A 185 -9.83 9.79 -0.52
N ARG A 186 -10.69 10.45 0.26
CA ARG A 186 -11.84 11.21 -0.26
C ARG A 186 -11.91 12.57 0.39
N ASP A 187 -12.29 13.59 -0.37
CA ASP A 187 -12.40 14.98 0.10
C ASP A 187 -11.13 15.52 0.78
N GLY A 188 -9.95 15.05 0.33
CA GLY A 188 -8.67 15.45 0.90
C GLY A 188 -8.35 14.80 2.24
N LYS A 189 -9.07 13.76 2.63
CA LYS A 189 -8.91 13.07 3.90
C LYS A 189 -8.68 11.57 3.67
N PHE A 190 -7.79 11.00 4.47
CA PHE A 190 -7.64 9.56 4.59
C PHE A 190 -8.66 9.04 5.61
N VAL A 191 -9.64 8.26 5.15
CA VAL A 191 -10.80 7.86 5.94
C VAL A 191 -10.89 6.34 5.98
N ASN A 192 -11.06 5.77 7.18
CA ASN A 192 -11.37 4.35 7.33
C ASN A 192 -12.78 4.08 6.79
N VAL A 193 -12.90 3.17 5.83
CA VAL A 193 -14.14 2.71 5.21
C VAL A 193 -14.39 1.22 5.46
N SER A 194 -13.73 0.65 6.47
CA SER A 194 -13.87 -0.77 6.81
C SER A 194 -15.33 -1.16 7.04
N ALA A 195 -16.09 -0.34 7.77
CA ALA A 195 -17.49 -0.62 8.09
C ALA A 195 -18.39 -0.68 6.84
N GLU A 196 -18.09 0.12 5.82
CA GLU A 196 -18.78 0.20 4.52
C GLU A 196 -18.48 -1.05 3.67
N ASN A 197 -17.26 -1.58 3.79
CA ASN A 197 -16.72 -2.64 2.92
C ASN A 197 -16.65 -4.04 3.56
N ASN A 198 -17.55 -4.33 4.51
CA ASN A 198 -17.51 -5.60 5.25
C ASN A 198 -16.12 -5.92 5.81
N CYS A 199 -15.50 -4.93 6.44
CA CYS A 199 -14.23 -4.99 7.13
C CYS A 199 -14.38 -4.42 8.57
N PRO A 200 -13.39 -4.63 9.46
CA PRO A 200 -12.20 -5.43 9.25
C PRO A 200 -12.50 -6.93 9.10
N ILE A 201 -11.60 -7.65 8.46
CA ILE A 201 -11.58 -9.11 8.50
C ILE A 201 -10.36 -9.57 9.31
N LEU A 202 -10.52 -10.66 10.05
CA LEU A 202 -9.44 -11.26 10.84
C LEU A 202 -9.08 -12.60 10.23
N VAL A 203 -7.80 -12.81 9.97
CA VAL A 203 -7.25 -14.09 9.50
C VAL A 203 -6.25 -14.56 10.53
N GLN A 204 -6.44 -15.77 11.05
CA GLN A 204 -5.51 -16.30 12.05
C GLN A 204 -4.16 -16.58 11.41
N LEU A 205 -3.10 -16.09 12.05
CA LEU A 205 -1.73 -16.41 11.71
C LEU A 205 -1.43 -17.84 12.18
N LEU A 206 -1.13 -18.71 11.22
CA LEU A 206 -0.77 -20.11 11.44
C LEU A 206 0.63 -20.35 10.90
N TYR A 207 1.21 -21.51 11.24
CA TYR A 207 2.49 -21.95 10.65
C TYR A 207 2.40 -22.20 9.14
N ARG A 208 1.19 -22.37 8.62
CA ARG A 208 0.89 -22.49 7.18
C ARG A 208 0.13 -21.26 6.70
N ASP A 209 0.18 -21.01 5.40
CA ASP A 209 -0.63 -19.97 4.77
C ASP A 209 -2.12 -20.18 5.07
N ASN A 210 -2.78 -19.07 5.41
CA ASN A 210 -4.19 -19.04 5.72
C ASN A 210 -4.77 -17.73 5.17
N TYR A 211 -5.85 -17.87 4.40
CA TYR A 211 -6.57 -16.74 3.80
C TYR A 211 -8.02 -16.68 4.28
N LYS A 212 -8.42 -17.59 5.16
CA LYS A 212 -9.80 -17.72 5.63
C LYS A 212 -10.05 -16.78 6.81
N ILE A 213 -11.16 -16.05 6.71
CA ILE A 213 -11.68 -15.26 7.84
C ILE A 213 -11.92 -16.20 9.02
N THR A 214 -11.36 -15.87 10.18
CA THR A 214 -11.52 -16.68 11.40
C THR A 214 -12.97 -16.74 11.85
N ARG A 215 -13.34 -17.87 12.47
CA ARG A 215 -14.64 -18.06 13.12
C ARG A 215 -14.59 -17.78 14.63
N HIS A 216 -13.41 -17.43 15.17
CA HIS A 216 -13.24 -17.14 16.60
C HIS A 216 -13.95 -15.87 17.06
N PHE A 217 -14.29 -14.98 16.11
CA PHE A 217 -15.01 -13.74 16.38
C PHE A 217 -16.18 -13.59 15.42
N SER A 218 -17.33 -13.17 15.94
CA SER A 218 -18.43 -12.66 15.11
C SER A 218 -18.02 -11.38 14.38
N ARG A 219 -18.72 -11.04 13.30
CA ARG A 219 -18.49 -9.76 12.56
C ARG A 219 -18.61 -8.53 13.46
N LYS A 220 -19.54 -8.54 14.42
CA LYS A 220 -19.71 -7.46 15.40
C LYS A 220 -18.48 -7.33 16.32
N GLN A 221 -17.89 -8.45 16.74
CA GLN A 221 -16.66 -8.45 17.53
C GLN A 221 -15.46 -7.97 16.68
N MET A 222 -15.34 -8.45 15.43
CA MET A 222 -14.26 -8.03 14.52
C MET A 222 -14.20 -6.51 14.34
N ARG A 223 -15.34 -5.85 14.21
CA ARG A 223 -15.43 -4.37 14.09
C ARG A 223 -14.75 -3.61 15.23
N LYS A 224 -14.60 -4.20 16.40
CA LYS A 224 -13.91 -3.57 17.55
C LYS A 224 -12.39 -3.50 17.37
N PHE A 225 -11.83 -4.29 16.46
CA PHE A 225 -10.40 -4.31 16.16
C PHE A 225 -10.01 -3.39 14.98
N SER A 226 -10.97 -2.63 14.44
CA SER A 226 -10.70 -1.68 13.36
C SER A 226 -9.95 -0.46 13.89
N PHE A 227 -8.94 0.00 13.17
CA PHE A 227 -8.24 1.24 13.52
C PHE A 227 -8.77 2.46 12.79
N LYS A 228 -8.83 3.60 13.48
CA LYS A 228 -9.15 4.88 12.85
C LYS A 228 -8.11 5.30 11.82
N LYS A 229 -6.83 4.97 12.06
CA LYS A 229 -5.68 5.25 11.20
C LYS A 229 -4.63 4.13 11.38
N PRO A 230 -3.81 3.83 10.35
CA PRO A 230 -2.73 2.85 10.46
C PRO A 230 -1.60 3.31 11.41
N GLU A 231 -0.68 2.39 11.73
CA GLU A 231 0.51 2.67 12.56
C GLU A 231 1.43 3.69 11.87
N LEU A 232 2.05 4.59 12.65
CA LEU A 232 2.90 5.70 12.15
C LEU A 232 2.25 6.56 11.05
N PHE A 233 0.93 6.75 11.13
CA PHE A 233 0.23 7.61 10.18
C PHE A 233 0.67 9.08 10.30
N GLU A 234 1.07 9.67 9.18
CA GLU A 234 1.23 11.12 9.04
C GLU A 234 0.54 11.63 7.78
N TYR A 235 0.11 12.89 7.84
CA TYR A 235 -0.56 13.59 6.74
C TYR A 235 0.17 14.89 6.45
N PHE A 236 0.43 15.16 5.17
CA PHE A 236 1.12 16.35 4.70
C PHE A 236 0.21 17.11 3.73
N GLU A 237 -0.30 18.26 4.16
CA GLU A 237 -1.18 19.12 3.36
C GLU A 237 -0.46 19.82 2.22
#